data_AF-A0A9N9ASD6-F1
#
_entry.id   AF-A0A9N9ASD6-F1
#
_cell.length_a   1.000
_cell.length_b   1.000
_cell.length_c   1.000
_cell.angle_alpha   90.00
_cell.angle_beta   90.00
_cell.angle_gamma   90.00
#
_symmetry.space_group_name_H-M   'P 1'
#
loop_
_entity.id
_entity.type
_entity.pdbx_description
1 polymer ?
#
loop_
_entity_poly.entity_id
_entity_poly.type
_entity_poly.pdbx_seq_one_letter_code
_entity_poly.pdbx_strand_id
1 'polypeptide(L)'
;DIQTCIDKVRPVRFGEHLVVTAYSSGYCLGAANWLIDCGGEKIITSSSTIPIHPLPLDEAAFNDVDIVILSDLRDGDSSIFENILMEIGQH
;
A
#
# COMPACT_ATOMS: atom_id res chain seq x y z
N ASP A 1 -4.58 -26.22 7.99
CA ASP A 1 -4.00 -26.66 9.27
C ASP A 1 -4.00 -25.46 10.21
N ILE A 2 -4.66 -25.58 11.37
CA ILE A 2 -4.91 -24.47 12.31
C ILE A 2 -3.64 -24.11 13.08
N GLN A 3 -2.85 -25.13 13.44
CA GLN A 3 -1.63 -24.93 14.23
C GLN A 3 -0.60 -24.12 13.45
N THR A 4 -0.47 -24.40 12.16
CA THR A 4 0.42 -23.70 11.23
C THR A 4 0.05 -22.23 10.98
N CYS A 5 -1.19 -21.82 11.25
CA CYS A 5 -1.63 -20.42 11.13
C CYS A 5 -1.40 -19.65 12.44
N ILE A 6 -1.54 -20.32 13.58
CA ILE A 6 -1.30 -19.73 14.90
C ILE A 6 0.19 -19.45 15.13
N ASP A 7 1.08 -20.29 14.62
CA ASP A 7 2.53 -20.06 14.67
C ASP A 7 2.98 -18.79 13.91
N LYS A 8 2.12 -18.22 13.03
CA LYS A 8 2.45 -17.06 12.20
C LYS A 8 2.12 -15.71 12.85
N VAL A 9 1.49 -15.73 14.02
CA VAL A 9 1.09 -14.51 14.72
C VAL A 9 2.29 -13.94 15.48
N ARG A 10 2.67 -12.69 15.20
CA ARG A 10 3.68 -11.97 16.00
C ARG A 10 3.01 -11.25 17.17
N PRO A 11 3.56 -11.33 18.39
CA PRO A 11 3.06 -10.56 19.52
C PRO A 11 3.51 -9.09 19.39
N VAL A 12 2.55 -8.16 19.47
CA VAL A 12 2.79 -6.71 19.59
C VAL A 12 3.02 -6.36 21.06
N ARG A 13 4.04 -5.57 21.37
CA ARG A 13 4.45 -5.25 22.74
C ARG A 13 3.64 -4.07 23.30
N PHE A 14 3.58 -3.98 24.63
CA PHE A 14 2.99 -2.83 25.30
C PHE A 14 3.81 -1.56 24.99
N GLY A 15 3.16 -0.57 24.37
CA GLY A 15 3.76 0.72 23.99
C GLY A 15 4.06 0.88 22.50
N GLU A 16 3.85 -0.13 21.67
CA GLU A 16 3.99 -0.02 20.20
C GLU A 16 2.74 0.62 19.59
N HIS A 17 2.91 1.75 18.89
CA HIS A 17 1.85 2.37 18.09
C HIS A 17 1.98 1.87 16.67
N LEU A 18 1.10 0.93 16.29
CA LEU A 18 1.01 0.41 14.93
C LEU A 18 -0.42 0.61 14.43
N VAL A 19 -0.61 1.52 13.48
CA VAL A 19 -1.90 1.79 12.85
C VAL A 19 -1.85 1.33 11.41
N VAL A 20 -2.82 0.51 11.01
CA VAL A 20 -2.95 -0.01 9.65
C VAL A 20 -4.23 0.51 9.03
N THR A 21 -4.11 1.24 7.93
CA THR A 21 -5.23 1.89 7.22
C THR A 21 -5.27 1.41 5.76
N ALA A 22 -6.46 1.01 5.31
CA ALA A 22 -6.69 0.62 3.92
C ALA A 22 -7.20 1.81 3.10
N TYR A 23 -6.58 2.05 1.95
CA TYR A 23 -6.96 3.06 0.96
C TYR A 23 -7.32 2.40 -0.37
N SER A 24 -8.19 3.01 -1.16
CA SER A 24 -8.54 2.44 -2.45
C SER A 24 -7.33 2.43 -3.39
N SER A 25 -7.08 1.29 -4.04
CA SER A 25 -6.05 1.17 -5.07
C SER A 25 -6.54 1.55 -6.48
N GLY A 26 -7.85 1.70 -6.68
CA GLY A 26 -8.44 1.89 -8.01
C GLY A 26 -8.42 0.68 -8.94
N TYR A 27 -7.77 -0.43 -8.55
CA TYR A 27 -7.61 -1.60 -9.41
C TYR A 27 -8.91 -2.40 -9.54
N CYS A 28 -9.29 -3.20 -8.54
CA CYS A 28 -10.51 -4.01 -8.58
C CYS A 28 -11.29 -3.90 -7.27
N LEU A 29 -12.50 -4.48 -7.22
CA LEU A 29 -13.29 -4.52 -6.00
C LEU A 29 -12.50 -5.20 -4.88
N GLY A 30 -12.35 -4.50 -3.75
CA GLY A 30 -11.61 -4.98 -2.58
C GLY A 30 -10.08 -4.83 -2.65
N ALA A 31 -9.52 -4.33 -3.76
CA ALA A 31 -8.10 -4.04 -3.84
C ALA A 31 -7.78 -2.74 -3.08
N ALA A 32 -6.80 -2.80 -2.18
CA ALA A 32 -6.44 -1.70 -1.30
C ALA A 32 -4.93 -1.51 -1.21
N ASN A 33 -4.53 -0.24 -1.08
CA ASN A 33 -3.20 0.14 -0.63
C ASN A 33 -3.21 0.21 0.90
N TRP A 34 -2.20 -0.36 1.55
CA TRP A 34 -2.14 -0.42 3.01
C TRP A 34 -1.10 0.57 3.52
N LEU A 35 -1.55 1.56 4.29
CA LEU A 35 -0.68 2.46 5.05
C LEU A 35 -0.45 1.86 6.44
N ILE A 36 0.81 1.74 6.83
CA ILE A 36 1.27 1.24 8.12
C ILE A 36 2.02 2.40 8.78
N ASP A 37 1.48 2.92 9.89
CA ASP A 37 2.09 3.93 10.72
C ASP A 37 2.67 3.27 11.96
N CYS A 38 3.99 3.36 12.12
CA CYS A 38 4.77 2.78 13.20
C CYS A 38 5.15 3.79 14.29
N GLY A 39 4.36 4.85 14.49
CA GLY A 39 4.58 5.82 15.56
C GLY A 39 5.70 6.83 15.24
N GLY A 40 5.85 7.16 13.96
CA GLY A 40 6.86 8.10 13.48
C GLY A 40 7.39 7.80 12.08
N GLU A 41 7.15 6.59 11.59
CA GLU A 41 7.47 6.17 10.22
C GLU A 41 6.20 5.64 9.55
N LYS A 42 5.88 6.15 8.38
CA LYS A 42 4.75 5.75 7.55
C LYS A 42 5.23 4.96 6.34
N ILE A 43 4.59 3.81 6.12
CA ILE A 43 4.90 2.90 5.01
C ILE A 43 3.62 2.65 4.25
N ILE A 44 3.60 2.84 2.93
CA ILE A 44 2.46 2.44 2.09
C ILE A 44 2.83 1.32 1.14
N THR A 45 2.00 0.29 1.06
CA THR A 45 2.12 -0.77 0.06
C THR A 45 1.11 -0.55 -1.06
N SER A 46 1.56 -0.51 -2.31
CA SER A 46 0.69 -0.34 -3.47
C SER A 46 1.06 -1.29 -4.60
N SER A 47 0.06 -1.72 -5.36
CA SER A 47 0.19 -2.60 -6.53
C SER A 47 -0.46 -1.98 -7.77
N SER A 48 -0.16 -2.53 -8.95
CA SER A 48 -0.64 -2.10 -10.27
C SER A 48 -1.95 -1.29 -10.27
N THR A 49 -1.86 -0.07 -10.80
CA THR A 49 -2.91 0.95 -10.74
C THR A 49 -3.70 1.07 -12.04
N ILE A 50 -3.86 -0.01 -12.82
CA ILE A 50 -4.77 0.02 -13.98
C ILE A 50 -6.18 0.27 -13.44
N PRO A 51 -6.78 1.46 -13.68
CA PRO A 51 -8.00 1.85 -13.00
C PRO A 51 -9.18 1.18 -13.70
N ILE A 52 -9.49 -0.05 -13.30
CA ILE A 52 -10.63 -0.81 -13.82
C ILE A 52 -11.81 -0.81 -12.82
N HIS A 53 -11.67 -0.13 -11.67
CA HIS A 53 -12.70 0.03 -10.65
C HIS A 53 -13.27 1.47 -10.62
N PRO A 54 -14.58 1.66 -10.34
CA PRO A 54 -15.20 3.00 -10.31
C PRO A 54 -14.73 3.92 -9.19
N LEU A 55 -14.29 3.36 -8.06
CA LEU A 55 -13.62 4.13 -7.00
C LEU A 55 -12.15 4.29 -7.39
N PRO A 56 -11.62 5.52 -7.57
CA PRO A 56 -10.26 5.75 -8.03
C PRO A 56 -9.22 5.47 -6.94
N LEU A 57 -7.95 5.46 -7.34
CA LEU A 57 -6.80 5.48 -6.45
C LEU A 57 -6.89 6.69 -5.50
N ASP A 58 -6.68 6.47 -4.21
CA ASP A 58 -6.54 7.57 -3.25
C ASP A 58 -5.09 8.05 -3.21
N GLU A 59 -4.79 9.06 -4.02
CA GLU A 59 -3.45 9.65 -4.12
C GLU A 59 -3.02 10.32 -2.80
N ALA A 60 -3.96 10.82 -2.00
CA ALA A 60 -3.66 11.47 -0.73
C ALA A 60 -3.06 10.51 0.30
N ALA A 61 -3.25 9.19 0.10
CA ALA A 61 -2.66 8.15 0.94
C ALA A 61 -1.12 8.13 0.88
N PHE A 62 -0.52 8.68 -0.17
CA PHE A 62 0.93 8.72 -0.37
C PHE A 62 1.60 9.97 0.21
N ASN A 63 0.81 10.95 0.67
CA ASN A 63 1.37 12.18 1.24
C ASN A 63 2.09 11.91 2.56
N ASP A 64 3.27 12.52 2.72
CA ASP A 64 4.12 12.43 3.91
C ASP A 64 4.43 10.98 4.34
N VAL A 65 4.54 10.07 3.36
CA VAL A 65 4.93 8.67 3.57
C VAL A 65 6.44 8.54 3.45
N ASP A 66 7.09 7.92 4.42
CA ASP A 66 8.54 7.74 4.43
C ASP A 66 9.01 6.64 3.47
N ILE A 67 8.17 5.61 3.26
CA ILE A 67 8.51 4.45 2.43
C ILE A 67 7.32 4.04 1.56
N VAL A 68 7.53 3.98 0.25
CA VAL A 68 6.57 3.42 -0.71
C VAL A 68 7.06 2.06 -1.19
N ILE A 69 6.27 1.02 -0.97
CA ILE A 69 6.52 -0.33 -1.47
C ILE A 69 5.61 -0.56 -2.67
N LEU A 70 6.22 -0.55 -3.87
CA LEU A 70 5.53 -0.82 -5.13
C LEU A 70 5.67 -2.30 -5.52
N SER A 71 4.63 -2.89 -6.10
CA SER A 71 4.59 -4.30 -6.51
C SER A 71 3.75 -4.50 -7.77
N ASP A 72 4.00 -5.60 -8.51
CA ASP A 72 3.29 -5.94 -9.75
C ASP A 72 3.39 -4.86 -10.86
N LEU A 73 4.57 -4.23 -10.98
CA LEU A 73 4.84 -3.21 -12.00
C LEU A 73 4.93 -3.84 -13.39
N ARG A 74 4.26 -3.25 -14.37
CA ARG A 74 4.28 -3.71 -15.76
C ARG A 74 5.13 -2.79 -16.63
N ASP A 75 6.11 -3.36 -17.33
CA ASP A 75 6.92 -2.65 -18.33
C ASP A 75 6.17 -2.63 -19.67
N GLY A 76 5.60 -1.48 -20.05
CA GLY A 76 4.89 -1.30 -21.32
C GLY A 76 4.29 0.10 -21.49
N ASP A 77 4.07 0.51 -22.74
CA ASP A 77 3.71 1.88 -23.20
C ASP A 77 2.49 2.55 -22.54
N SER A 78 1.72 1.83 -21.70
CA SER A 78 0.63 2.38 -20.87
C SER A 78 1.06 2.71 -19.42
N SER A 79 2.37 2.75 -19.14
CA SER A 79 2.99 3.03 -17.83
C SER A 79 2.77 4.44 -17.29
N ILE A 80 1.82 5.20 -17.83
CA ILE A 80 1.52 6.59 -17.43
C ILE A 80 1.29 6.69 -15.91
N PHE A 81 0.62 5.70 -15.31
CA PHE A 81 0.36 5.67 -13.86
C PHE A 81 1.48 5.02 -13.01
N GLU A 82 2.25 4.10 -13.59
CA GLU A 82 3.50 3.61 -12.96
C GLU A 82 4.51 4.75 -12.85
N ASN A 83 4.56 5.63 -13.86
CA ASN A 83 5.34 6.87 -13.82
C ASN A 83 4.82 7.82 -12.74
N ILE A 84 3.51 7.93 -12.51
CA ILE A 84 2.93 8.73 -11.42
C ILE A 84 3.38 8.19 -10.05
N LEU A 85 3.33 6.87 -9.83
CA LEU A 85 3.82 6.27 -8.58
C LEU A 85 5.34 6.43 -8.41
N MET A 86 6.10 6.33 -9.51
CA MET A 86 7.53 6.62 -9.50
C MET A 86 7.85 8.10 -9.25
N GLU A 87 7.00 9.03 -9.70
CA GLU A 87 7.14 10.47 -9.47
C GLU A 87 6.77 10.84 -8.02
N ILE A 88 5.70 10.24 -7.48
CA ILE A 88 5.31 10.37 -6.06
C ILE A 88 6.42 9.86 -5.14
N GLY A 89 7.13 8.78 -5.51
CA GLY A 89 8.25 8.25 -4.72
C GLY A 89 9.58 9.02 -4.83
N GLN A 90 9.64 10.11 -5.60
CA GLN A 90 10.84 10.95 -5.76
C GLN A 90 10.86 12.22 -4.90
N HIS A 91 9.79 12.49 -4.14
CA HIS A 91 9.68 13.60 -3.20
C HIS A 91 9.86 13.13 -1.75
#